data_AF-A0A8S3WHJ4-F1
#
_entry.id   AF-A0A8S3WHJ4-F1
#
_cell.length_a   1.000
_cell.length_b   1.000
_cell.length_c   1.000
_cell.angle_alpha   90.00
_cell.angle_beta   90.00
_cell.angle_gamma   90.00
#
_symmetry.space_group_name_H-M   'P 1'
#
loop_
_entity.id
_entity.type
_entity.pdbx_description
1 polymer ?
#
loop_
_entity_poly.entity_id
_entity_poly.type
_entity_poly.pdbx_seq_one_letter_code
_entity_poly.pdbx_strand_id
1 'polypeptide(L)'
;MSDKEETYSRFQTHQDLRKHDSSILCTTFDLQKVLNTPYGDSMLLYYSRKIVTYNLTFYESVTREGFCFLWNEVEGKRGANEICTILVKYIEKVDERGSIKHLLLYCDSCPGQNKNKIVLACIHKSLQKCKNISTIQMNYLLPGHTYMPVDSMHSVIEKSVTNNIVWAPSQWPTICALARKVPKPYKVEVLSHKDFEGWDTILDRYFKGNLAGKISRIRTTTFKKANPHHIEVKYSMKVEAESEKIEVIGKGELIPKVNLQIEIAYFKEKIFRFGKIM
;
A
#
# COMPACT_ATOMS: atom_id res chain seq x y z
N MET A 1 -16.35 -26.51 1.56
CA MET A 1 -15.91 -25.35 2.36
C MET A 1 -16.47 -24.10 1.71
N SER A 2 -16.83 -23.11 2.50
CA SER A 2 -17.18 -21.79 1.97
C SER A 2 -15.91 -21.08 1.48
N ASP A 3 -16.02 -20.20 0.47
CA ASP A 3 -14.90 -19.40 -0.05
C ASP A 3 -14.15 -18.62 1.06
N LYS A 4 -14.84 -18.34 2.18
CA LYS A 4 -14.29 -17.68 3.37
C LYS A 4 -13.32 -18.58 4.14
N GLU A 5 -13.72 -19.81 4.44
CA GLU A 5 -12.89 -20.79 5.17
C GLU A 5 -11.62 -21.10 4.40
N GLU A 6 -11.73 -21.18 3.07
CA GLU A 6 -10.59 -21.42 2.19
C GLU A 6 -9.64 -20.23 2.15
N THR A 7 -10.18 -19.01 2.12
CA THR A 7 -9.36 -17.78 2.22
C THR A 7 -8.59 -17.75 3.53
N TYR A 8 -9.27 -18.06 4.65
CA TYR A 8 -8.66 -18.09 5.97
C TYR A 8 -7.58 -19.17 6.09
N SER A 9 -7.88 -20.40 5.65
CA SER A 9 -6.94 -21.54 5.67
C SER A 9 -5.70 -21.28 4.80
N ARG A 10 -5.89 -20.74 3.59
CA ARG A 10 -4.78 -20.32 2.72
C ARG A 10 -3.94 -19.24 3.39
N PHE A 11 -4.58 -18.25 4.00
CA PHE A 11 -3.88 -17.16 4.65
C PHE A 11 -3.07 -17.65 5.85
N GLN A 12 -3.63 -18.47 6.74
CA GLN A 12 -2.89 -19.10 7.84
C GLN A 12 -1.69 -19.89 7.34
N THR A 13 -1.88 -20.74 6.33
CA THR A 13 -0.78 -21.51 5.72
C THR A 13 0.33 -20.58 5.23
N HIS A 14 -0.01 -19.51 4.49
CA HIS A 14 0.98 -18.57 3.99
C HIS A 14 1.74 -17.80 5.08
N GLN A 15 1.08 -17.49 6.21
CA GLN A 15 1.75 -16.86 7.34
C GLN A 15 2.84 -17.74 7.93
N ASP A 16 2.67 -19.06 7.90
CA ASP A 16 3.60 -20.03 8.47
C ASP A 16 4.64 -20.56 7.49
N LEU A 17 4.48 -20.35 6.18
CA LEU A 17 5.43 -20.83 5.16
C LEU A 17 6.88 -20.44 5.45
N ARG A 18 7.10 -19.24 6.00
CA ARG A 18 8.45 -18.77 6.33
C ARG A 18 9.16 -19.62 7.40
N LYS A 19 8.41 -20.31 8.26
CA LYS A 19 8.99 -21.24 9.26
C LYS A 19 9.65 -22.44 8.60
N HIS A 20 9.22 -22.79 7.38
CA HIS A 20 9.73 -23.91 6.60
C HIS A 20 10.66 -23.47 5.47
N ASP A 21 10.42 -22.30 4.88
CA ASP A 21 11.24 -21.72 3.81
C ASP A 21 11.55 -20.24 4.09
N SER A 22 12.79 -19.98 4.49
CA SER A 22 13.28 -18.62 4.79
C SER A 22 13.32 -17.68 3.57
N SER A 23 13.14 -18.19 2.35
CA SER A 23 13.07 -17.38 1.13
C SER A 23 11.67 -16.81 0.86
N ILE A 24 10.66 -17.25 1.59
CA ILE A 24 9.28 -16.78 1.49
C ILE A 24 9.01 -15.74 2.58
N LEU A 25 8.39 -14.62 2.21
CA LEU A 25 7.92 -13.61 3.15
C LEU A 25 6.44 -13.35 2.93
N CYS A 26 5.64 -13.53 3.98
CA CYS A 26 4.22 -13.17 4.01
C CYS A 26 4.05 -11.85 4.76
N THR A 27 3.44 -10.87 4.11
CA THR A 27 3.21 -9.54 4.66
C THR A 27 1.77 -9.13 4.44
N THR A 28 1.14 -8.60 5.49
CA THR A 28 -0.16 -7.92 5.40
C THR A 28 0.04 -6.43 5.44
N PHE A 29 -0.66 -5.68 4.60
CA PHE A 29 -0.61 -4.23 4.62
C PHE A 29 -2.00 -3.63 4.56
N ASP A 30 -2.17 -2.50 5.23
CA ASP A 30 -3.43 -1.77 5.27
C ASP A 30 -3.20 -0.29 5.57
N LEU A 31 -4.10 0.55 5.07
CA LEU A 31 -4.11 1.97 5.36
C LEU A 31 -4.92 2.23 6.61
N GLN A 32 -4.26 2.63 7.69
CA GLN A 32 -4.91 2.91 8.96
C GLN A 32 -6.00 3.99 8.80
N LYS A 33 -7.01 3.92 9.66
CA LYS A 33 -7.96 5.02 9.86
C LYS A 33 -7.20 6.35 10.01
N VAL A 34 -7.80 7.40 9.44
CA VAL A 34 -7.25 8.77 9.46
C VAL A 34 -6.86 9.21 10.87
N LEU A 35 -5.60 9.65 11.01
CA LEU A 35 -5.03 10.20 12.23
C LEU A 35 -5.16 11.73 12.19
N ASN A 36 -6.16 12.27 12.89
CA ASN A 36 -6.42 13.70 12.91
C ASN A 36 -5.57 14.40 13.96
N THR A 37 -5.11 15.62 13.69
CA THR A 37 -4.49 16.49 14.70
C THR A 37 -5.13 17.87 14.70
N PRO A 38 -5.51 18.44 15.86
CA PRO A 38 -5.31 17.86 17.19
C PRO A 38 -6.26 16.68 17.49
N TYR A 39 -5.80 15.71 18.30
CA TYR A 39 -6.52 14.53 18.76
C TYR A 39 -6.60 14.51 20.29
N GLY A 40 -7.75 14.10 20.83
CA GLY A 40 -7.97 13.90 22.27
C GLY A 40 -9.43 14.12 22.64
N ASP A 41 -9.78 13.84 23.90
CA ASP A 41 -11.17 13.83 24.39
C ASP A 41 -11.69 15.20 24.89
N SER A 42 -10.98 16.29 24.59
CA SER A 42 -11.43 17.63 24.98
C SER A 42 -12.47 18.18 24.00
N MET A 43 -13.57 18.72 24.54
CA MET A 43 -14.64 19.38 23.76
C MET A 43 -14.12 20.51 22.87
N LEU A 44 -13.03 21.19 23.27
CA LEU A 44 -12.42 22.25 22.46
C LEU A 44 -11.80 21.73 21.16
N LEU A 45 -11.32 20.48 21.15
CA LEU A 45 -10.74 19.84 19.96
C LEU A 45 -11.80 19.48 18.92
N TYR A 46 -13.06 19.39 19.32
CA TYR A 46 -14.17 19.16 18.38
C TYR A 46 -14.33 20.33 17.40
N TYR A 47 -14.17 21.57 17.89
CA TYR A 47 -14.31 22.79 17.09
C TYR A 47 -13.02 23.21 16.38
N SER A 48 -11.90 22.53 16.66
CA SER A 48 -10.61 22.83 16.04
C SER A 48 -10.57 22.31 14.60
N ARG A 49 -9.93 23.07 13.70
CA ARG A 49 -9.58 22.54 12.38
C ARG A 49 -8.55 21.43 12.54
N LYS A 50 -8.80 20.30 11.87
CA LYS A 50 -7.97 19.12 11.97
C LYS A 50 -7.16 18.95 10.69
N ILE A 51 -5.87 18.74 10.84
CA ILE A 51 -5.00 18.27 9.76
C ILE A 51 -4.96 16.75 9.80
N VAL A 52 -5.12 16.14 8.63
CA VAL A 52 -5.15 14.69 8.44
C VAL A 52 -3.76 14.15 8.20
N THR A 53 -3.37 13.14 9.00
CA THR A 53 -2.21 12.29 8.77
C THR A 53 -2.67 10.88 8.37
N TYR A 54 -2.06 10.36 7.34
CA TYR A 54 -2.24 9.00 6.84
C TYR A 54 -1.08 8.11 7.31
N ASN A 55 -1.36 6.82 7.48
CA ASN A 55 -0.36 5.82 7.86
C ASN A 55 -0.61 4.53 7.09
N LEU A 56 0.23 4.24 6.08
CA LEU A 56 0.23 2.95 5.41
C LEU A 56 1.16 2.01 6.16
N THR A 57 0.61 0.89 6.61
CA THR A 57 1.32 -0.02 7.50
C THR A 57 1.59 -1.37 6.84
N PHE A 58 2.75 -1.95 7.12
CA PHE A 58 3.12 -3.30 6.69
C PHE A 58 3.50 -4.12 7.91
N TYR A 59 2.92 -5.31 8.03
CA TYR A 59 3.24 -6.26 9.08
C TYR A 59 3.72 -7.57 8.46
N GLU A 60 4.93 -8.00 8.84
CA GLU A 60 5.50 -9.26 8.39
C GLU A 60 5.18 -10.40 9.35
N SER A 61 4.58 -11.46 8.83
CA SER A 61 4.36 -12.70 9.58
C SER A 61 5.69 -13.37 9.91
N VAL A 62 5.75 -14.08 11.04
CA VAL A 62 6.94 -14.73 11.61
C VAL A 62 8.02 -13.76 12.11
N THR A 63 8.53 -12.85 11.28
CA THR A 63 9.56 -11.87 11.70
C THR A 63 8.99 -10.84 12.68
N ARG A 64 7.66 -10.58 12.59
CA ARG A 64 6.93 -9.58 13.38
C ARG A 64 7.48 -8.16 13.19
N GLU A 65 8.13 -7.90 12.06
CA GLU A 65 8.50 -6.53 11.65
C GLU A 65 7.21 -5.74 11.35
N GLY A 66 7.16 -4.51 11.85
CA GLY A 66 6.08 -3.57 11.56
C GLY A 66 6.65 -2.28 11.02
N PHE A 67 6.14 -1.83 9.89
CA PHE A 67 6.53 -0.60 9.22
C PHE A 67 5.35 0.36 9.17
N CYS A 68 5.59 1.63 9.47
CA CYS A 68 4.62 2.71 9.34
C CYS A 68 5.18 3.76 8.37
N PHE A 69 4.46 4.00 7.29
CA PHE A 69 4.77 5.05 6.33
C PHE A 69 3.77 6.18 6.51
N LEU A 70 4.22 7.31 7.06
CA LEU A 70 3.36 8.44 7.40
C LEU A 70 3.53 9.61 6.44
N TRP A 71 2.43 10.24 6.09
CA TRP A 71 2.39 11.53 5.41
C TRP A 71 1.10 12.25 5.78
N ASN A 72 1.06 13.57 5.64
CA ASN A 72 -0.15 14.34 5.89
C ASN A 72 -0.80 14.77 4.56
N GLU A 73 -2.03 15.29 4.65
CA GLU A 73 -2.81 15.74 3.49
C GLU A 73 -2.19 16.91 2.71
N VAL A 74 -1.20 17.61 3.28
CA VAL A 74 -0.43 18.65 2.60
C VAL A 74 0.67 18.04 1.72
N GLU A 75 1.22 16.90 2.13
CA GLU A 75 2.28 16.20 1.39
C GLU A 75 1.74 15.29 0.29
N GLY A 76 0.56 14.70 0.45
CA GLY A 76 0.01 13.78 -0.55
C GLY A 76 -1.44 13.38 -0.28
N LYS A 77 -2.08 12.78 -1.29
CA LYS A 77 -3.44 12.24 -1.16
C LYS A 77 -3.38 10.84 -0.53
N ARG A 78 -4.45 10.05 -0.64
CA ARG A 78 -4.50 8.66 -0.15
C ARG A 78 -4.96 7.68 -1.23
N GLY A 79 -4.62 7.99 -2.48
CA GLY A 79 -5.04 7.23 -3.65
C GLY A 79 -4.00 6.22 -4.10
N ALA A 80 -4.25 5.56 -5.23
CA ALA A 80 -3.37 4.53 -5.76
C ALA A 80 -1.91 4.99 -5.98
N ASN A 81 -1.66 6.26 -6.32
CA ASN A 81 -0.32 6.79 -6.54
C ASN A 81 0.54 6.77 -5.27
N GLU A 82 -0.01 7.23 -4.14
CA GLU A 82 0.69 7.20 -2.85
C GLU A 82 0.91 5.75 -2.39
N ILE A 83 -0.12 4.90 -2.52
CA ILE A 83 0.00 3.47 -2.19
C ILE A 83 1.07 2.78 -3.05
N CYS A 84 1.11 3.05 -4.35
CA CYS A 84 2.10 2.49 -5.27
C CYS A 84 3.52 2.91 -4.91
N THR A 85 3.75 4.20 -4.66
CA THR A 85 5.06 4.73 -4.25
C THR A 85 5.58 4.00 -3.01
N ILE A 86 4.71 3.80 -2.00
CA ILE A 86 5.11 3.15 -0.76
C ILE A 86 5.29 1.65 -0.96
N LEU A 87 4.46 1.00 -1.78
CA LEU A 87 4.66 -0.41 -2.16
C LEU A 87 6.02 -0.62 -2.82
N VAL A 88 6.44 0.26 -3.73
CA VAL A 88 7.78 0.20 -4.36
C VAL A 88 8.87 0.31 -3.30
N LYS A 89 8.82 1.33 -2.44
CA LYS A 89 9.77 1.50 -1.34
C LYS A 89 9.83 0.27 -0.43
N TYR A 90 8.69 -0.33 -0.11
CA TYR A 90 8.63 -1.53 0.71
C TYR A 90 9.24 -2.75 0.00
N ILE A 91 8.90 -2.96 -1.27
CA ILE A 91 9.45 -4.06 -2.09
C ILE A 91 10.98 -3.92 -2.21
N GLU A 92 11.49 -2.72 -2.44
CA GLU A 92 12.92 -2.43 -2.49
C GLU A 92 13.61 -2.78 -1.16
N LYS A 93 13.05 -2.34 -0.02
CA LYS A 93 13.56 -2.70 1.33
C LYS A 93 13.52 -4.20 1.61
N VAL A 94 12.62 -4.96 0.98
CA VAL A 94 12.57 -6.43 1.09
C VAL A 94 13.62 -7.06 0.18
N ASP A 95 13.76 -6.57 -1.06
CA ASP A 95 14.73 -7.06 -2.04
C ASP A 95 16.18 -6.86 -1.58
N GLU A 96 16.48 -5.71 -0.96
CA GLU A 96 17.79 -5.39 -0.39
C GLU A 96 18.27 -6.39 0.67
N ARG A 97 17.36 -7.14 1.30
CA ARG A 97 17.72 -8.17 2.28
C ARG A 97 18.43 -9.37 1.67
N GLY A 98 18.34 -9.56 0.35
CA GLY A 98 18.99 -10.65 -0.40
C GLY A 98 18.46 -12.07 -0.15
N SER A 99 17.78 -12.30 0.98
CA SER A 99 17.29 -13.62 1.40
C SER A 99 15.91 -13.97 0.86
N ILE A 100 15.13 -12.99 0.41
CA ILE A 100 13.73 -13.19 0.03
C ILE A 100 13.62 -13.37 -1.49
N LYS A 101 13.07 -14.52 -1.91
CA LYS A 101 12.78 -14.84 -3.31
C LYS A 101 11.29 -14.68 -3.64
N HIS A 102 10.42 -14.95 -2.68
CA HIS A 102 8.97 -14.96 -2.88
C HIS A 102 8.28 -14.05 -1.86
N LEU A 103 7.63 -13.00 -2.35
CA LEU A 103 6.90 -12.04 -1.51
C LEU A 103 5.39 -12.22 -1.69
N LEU A 104 4.71 -12.56 -0.60
CA LEU A 104 3.26 -12.72 -0.54
C LEU A 104 2.68 -11.49 0.18
N LEU A 105 1.92 -10.68 -0.56
CA LEU A 105 1.27 -9.49 -0.05
C LEU A 105 -0.23 -9.75 0.13
N TYR A 106 -0.75 -9.38 1.29
CA TYR A 106 -2.17 -9.45 1.64
C TYR A 106 -2.71 -8.06 1.95
N CYS A 107 -3.87 -7.73 1.39
CA CYS A 107 -4.53 -6.45 1.63
C CYS A 107 -6.06 -6.57 1.48
N ASP A 108 -6.74 -5.49 1.81
CA ASP A 108 -8.17 -5.34 1.55
C ASP A 108 -8.49 -5.27 0.04
N SER A 109 -9.78 -5.29 -0.29
CA SER A 109 -10.24 -5.21 -1.68
C SER A 109 -10.57 -3.78 -2.14
N CYS A 110 -10.01 -2.72 -1.52
CA CYS A 110 -10.36 -1.33 -1.82
C CYS A 110 -10.00 -0.95 -3.27
N PRO A 111 -10.97 -0.65 -4.15
CA PRO A 111 -10.68 -0.35 -5.56
C PRO A 111 -9.86 0.93 -5.76
N GLY A 112 -10.12 1.97 -4.97
CA GLY A 112 -9.42 3.26 -5.11
C GLY A 112 -7.95 3.22 -4.69
N GLN A 113 -7.56 2.24 -3.87
CA GLN A 113 -6.25 2.19 -3.23
C GLN A 113 -5.45 0.97 -3.66
N ASN A 114 -6.01 -0.23 -3.52
CA ASN A 114 -5.27 -1.49 -3.63
C ASN A 114 -5.64 -2.30 -4.87
N LYS A 115 -6.95 -2.44 -5.16
CA LYS A 115 -7.48 -3.35 -6.18
C LYS A 115 -7.79 -2.62 -7.48
N ASN A 116 -6.76 -2.09 -8.14
CA ASN A 116 -6.87 -1.38 -9.42
C ASN A 116 -5.67 -1.67 -10.34
N LYS A 117 -5.79 -1.25 -11.61
CA LYS A 117 -4.75 -1.45 -12.63
C LYS A 117 -3.43 -0.76 -12.29
N ILE A 118 -3.48 0.39 -11.59
CA ILE A 118 -2.29 1.18 -11.24
C ILE A 118 -1.40 0.35 -10.32
N VAL A 119 -1.97 -0.22 -9.26
CA VAL A 119 -1.25 -1.08 -8.31
C VAL A 119 -0.71 -2.33 -8.99
N LEU A 120 -1.51 -3.00 -9.83
CA LEU A 120 -1.04 -4.19 -10.56
C LEU A 120 0.15 -3.86 -11.48
N ALA A 121 0.09 -2.74 -12.22
CA ALA A 121 1.18 -2.29 -13.07
C ALA A 121 2.43 -1.89 -12.26
N CYS A 122 2.22 -1.20 -11.14
CA CYS A 122 3.27 -0.80 -10.21
C CYS A 122 4.06 -2.00 -9.68
N ILE A 123 3.36 -3.03 -9.20
CA ILE A 123 4.00 -4.24 -8.66
C ILE A 123 4.75 -4.98 -9.75
N HIS A 124 4.15 -5.13 -10.93
CA HIS A 124 4.82 -5.76 -12.07
C HIS A 124 6.13 -5.03 -12.40
N LYS A 125 6.09 -3.70 -12.53
CA LYS A 125 7.28 -2.88 -12.84
C LYS A 125 8.33 -2.94 -11.75
N SER A 126 7.92 -2.93 -10.48
CA SER A 126 8.81 -3.05 -9.33
C SER A 126 9.54 -4.38 -9.31
N LEU A 127 8.86 -5.49 -9.63
CA LEU A 127 9.47 -6.81 -9.73
C LEU A 127 10.57 -6.87 -10.79
N GLN A 128 10.40 -6.18 -11.93
CA GLN A 128 11.43 -6.15 -12.97
C GLN A 128 12.72 -5.45 -12.53
N LYS A 129 12.62 -4.51 -11.57
CA LYS A 129 13.79 -3.82 -10.98
C LYS A 129 14.46 -4.60 -9.85
N CYS A 130 13.74 -5.52 -9.20
CA CYS A 130 14.26 -6.32 -8.09
C CYS A 130 15.43 -7.20 -8.54
N LYS A 131 16.44 -7.38 -7.68
CA LYS A 131 17.59 -8.25 -7.95
C LYS A 131 17.36 -9.67 -7.45
N ASN A 132 16.76 -9.81 -6.27
CA ASN A 132 16.67 -11.05 -5.51
C ASN A 132 15.25 -11.66 -5.53
N ILE A 133 14.22 -10.81 -5.47
CA ILE A 133 12.82 -11.26 -5.55
C ILE A 133 12.52 -11.76 -6.97
N SER A 134 12.01 -12.98 -7.06
CA SER A 134 11.62 -13.64 -8.32
C SER A 134 10.11 -13.66 -8.53
N THR A 135 9.33 -13.67 -7.45
CA THR A 135 7.87 -13.73 -7.48
C THR A 135 7.27 -12.78 -6.45
N ILE A 136 6.27 -12.00 -6.87
CA ILE A 136 5.37 -11.27 -5.97
C ILE A 136 3.95 -11.80 -6.19
N GLN A 137 3.21 -12.07 -5.12
CA GLN A 137 1.81 -12.45 -5.20
C GLN A 137 0.97 -11.49 -4.35
N MET A 138 0.01 -10.82 -5.00
CA MET A 138 -1.03 -10.04 -4.34
C MET A 138 -2.22 -10.93 -4.02
N ASN A 139 -2.74 -10.82 -2.80
CA ASN A 139 -3.89 -11.56 -2.30
C ASN A 139 -4.89 -10.56 -1.71
N TYR A 140 -6.12 -10.56 -2.23
CA TYR A 140 -7.20 -9.66 -1.82
C TYR A 140 -8.18 -10.39 -0.91
N LEU A 141 -8.23 -10.00 0.36
CA LEU A 141 -9.10 -10.63 1.35
C LEU A 141 -10.59 -10.30 1.12
N LEU A 142 -11.45 -11.19 1.60
CA LEU A 142 -12.90 -11.01 1.54
C LEU A 142 -13.36 -10.02 2.62
N PRO A 143 -14.25 -9.06 2.28
CA PRO A 143 -14.84 -8.16 3.27
C PRO A 143 -15.59 -8.93 4.37
N GLY A 144 -15.42 -8.52 5.62
CA GLY A 144 -16.28 -8.87 6.75
C GLY A 144 -15.84 -10.00 7.68
N HIS A 145 -14.75 -10.75 7.42
CA HIS A 145 -14.39 -11.90 8.27
C HIS A 145 -12.89 -12.24 8.33
N THR A 146 -11.97 -11.30 8.09
CA THR A 146 -10.54 -11.61 8.19
C THR A 146 -9.83 -10.54 8.99
N TYR A 147 -9.51 -10.87 10.24
CA TYR A 147 -8.57 -10.10 11.06
C TYR A 147 -7.19 -10.18 10.40
N MET A 148 -6.67 -9.05 9.94
CA MET A 148 -5.33 -9.00 9.41
C MET A 148 -4.35 -8.74 10.58
N PRO A 149 -3.18 -9.41 10.60
CA PRO A 149 -2.13 -9.10 11.57
C PRO A 149 -1.76 -7.61 11.63
N VAL A 150 -1.86 -6.89 10.51
CA VAL A 150 -1.63 -5.44 10.46
C VAL A 150 -2.64 -4.62 11.30
N ASP A 151 -3.87 -5.11 11.49
CA ASP A 151 -4.89 -4.45 12.33
C ASP A 151 -4.45 -4.38 13.80
N SER A 152 -3.58 -5.33 14.22
CA SER A 152 -2.96 -5.29 15.54
C SER A 152 -2.03 -4.08 15.69
N MET A 153 -1.38 -3.62 14.61
CA MET A 153 -0.57 -2.42 14.64
C MET A 153 -1.42 -1.18 14.91
N HIS A 154 -2.54 -1.05 14.19
CA HIS A 154 -3.47 0.07 14.36
C HIS A 154 -4.05 0.09 15.77
N SER A 155 -4.49 -1.07 16.25
CA SER A 155 -5.04 -1.22 17.60
C SER A 155 -4.05 -0.78 18.69
N VAL A 156 -2.76 -1.08 18.52
CA VAL A 156 -1.71 -0.68 19.46
C VAL A 156 -1.39 0.81 19.37
N ILE A 157 -1.40 1.40 18.17
CA ILE A 157 -1.23 2.85 17.95
C ILE A 157 -2.41 3.63 18.53
N GLU A 158 -3.65 3.18 18.32
CA GLU A 158 -4.85 3.82 18.86
C GLU A 158 -4.87 3.79 20.39
N LYS A 159 -4.44 2.67 20.99
CA LYS A 159 -4.29 2.56 22.45
C LYS A 159 -3.22 3.48 23.02
N SER A 160 -2.14 3.77 22.28
CA SER A 160 -1.07 4.62 22.79
C SER A 160 -1.48 6.10 22.92
N VAL A 161 -2.52 6.52 22.18
CA VAL A 161 -3.04 7.89 22.21
C VAL A 161 -4.31 8.07 23.04
N THR A 162 -4.96 7.01 23.51
CA THR A 162 -6.27 7.10 24.19
C THR A 162 -6.29 8.09 25.36
N ASN A 163 -5.20 8.17 26.15
CA ASN A 163 -5.12 9.08 27.30
C ASN A 163 -4.19 10.28 27.06
N ASN A 164 -3.84 10.57 25.81
CA ASN A 164 -2.88 11.62 25.47
C ASN A 164 -3.47 12.54 24.40
N ILE A 165 -3.20 13.84 24.54
CA ILE A 165 -3.54 14.80 23.48
C ILE A 165 -2.40 14.83 22.47
N VAL A 166 -2.72 14.64 21.20
CA VAL A 166 -1.79 14.86 20.09
C VAL A 166 -2.06 16.25 19.54
N TRP A 167 -1.14 17.18 19.72
CA TRP A 167 -1.29 18.58 19.33
C TRP A 167 -0.84 18.85 17.90
N ALA A 168 0.17 18.13 17.43
CA ALA A 168 0.80 18.39 16.13
C ALA A 168 1.04 17.10 15.32
N PRO A 169 0.95 17.16 13.97
CA PRO A 169 1.25 16.02 13.10
C PRO A 169 2.63 15.41 13.32
N SER A 170 3.61 16.25 13.66
CA SER A 170 5.00 15.85 13.91
C SER A 170 5.16 14.89 15.10
N GLN A 171 4.13 14.73 15.94
CA GLN A 171 4.14 13.76 17.04
C GLN A 171 3.78 12.34 16.58
N TRP A 172 3.02 12.19 15.48
CA TRP A 172 2.58 10.87 14.99
C TRP A 172 3.72 9.90 14.71
N PRO A 173 4.85 10.30 14.09
CA PRO A 173 5.96 9.39 13.85
C PRO A 173 6.51 8.77 15.14
N THR A 174 6.72 9.58 16.18
CA THR A 174 7.20 9.11 17.48
C THR A 174 6.17 8.23 18.17
N ILE A 175 4.89 8.63 18.15
CA ILE A 175 3.78 7.84 18.70
C ILE A 175 3.74 6.47 18.03
N CYS A 176 3.80 6.42 16.69
CA CYS A 176 3.79 5.16 15.95
C CYS A 176 5.00 4.30 16.29
N ALA A 177 6.21 4.87 16.25
CA ALA A 177 7.44 4.12 16.55
C ALA A 177 7.38 3.44 17.92
N LEU A 178 6.93 4.18 18.93
CA LEU A 178 6.93 3.74 20.33
C LEU A 178 5.65 3.00 20.77
N ALA A 179 4.63 2.93 19.91
CA ALA A 179 3.35 2.30 20.26
C ALA A 179 3.53 0.85 20.70
N ARG A 180 4.39 0.08 20.02
CA ARG A 180 4.68 -1.32 20.35
C ARG A 180 6.01 -1.48 21.05
N LYS A 181 5.97 -2.02 22.28
CA LYS A 181 7.18 -2.35 23.05
C LYS A 181 7.75 -3.73 22.69
N VAL A 182 6.88 -4.75 22.57
CA VAL A 182 7.27 -6.15 22.31
C VAL A 182 6.69 -6.61 20.97
N PRO A 183 7.44 -7.34 20.11
CA PRO A 183 8.84 -7.72 20.29
C PRO A 183 9.83 -6.56 20.10
N LYS A 184 9.43 -5.51 19.38
CA LYS A 184 10.24 -4.31 19.15
C LYS A 184 9.39 -3.15 18.59
N PRO A 185 9.86 -1.90 18.71
CA PRO A 185 9.30 -0.71 18.07
C PRO A 185 8.98 -0.89 16.58
N TYR A 186 8.05 -0.10 16.06
CA TYR A 186 7.78 -0.04 14.62
C TYR A 186 8.84 0.80 13.91
N LYS A 187 9.18 0.41 12.67
CA LYS A 187 10.04 1.19 11.78
C LYS A 187 9.19 2.26 11.12
N VAL A 188 9.54 3.52 11.31
CA VAL A 188 8.75 4.65 10.82
C VAL A 188 9.51 5.41 9.74
N GLU A 189 8.84 5.66 8.62
CA GLU A 189 9.33 6.54 7.56
C GLU A 189 8.29 7.65 7.33
N VAL A 190 8.74 8.91 7.34
CA VAL A 190 7.89 10.07 7.06
C VAL A 190 8.15 10.51 5.62
N LEU A 191 7.09 10.61 4.84
CA LEU A 191 7.13 10.93 3.41
C LEU A 191 6.69 12.37 3.18
N SER A 192 7.27 12.96 2.14
CA SER A 192 6.96 14.29 1.64
C SER A 192 6.38 14.24 0.23
N HIS A 193 5.83 15.34 -0.26
CA HIS A 193 5.37 15.48 -1.65
C HIS A 193 6.42 15.09 -2.69
N LYS A 194 7.72 15.20 -2.35
CA LYS A 194 8.83 14.85 -3.27
C LYS A 194 9.01 13.35 -3.42
N ASP A 195 8.49 12.55 -2.50
CA ASP A 195 8.57 11.10 -2.52
C ASP A 195 7.55 10.49 -3.49
N PHE A 196 6.39 11.12 -3.68
CA PHE A 196 5.28 10.55 -4.45
C PHE A 196 5.49 10.64 -5.96
N GLU A 197 5.23 9.52 -6.64
CA GLU A 197 5.30 9.39 -8.09
C GLU A 197 3.88 9.26 -8.70
N GLY A 198 3.70 9.79 -9.91
CA GLY A 198 2.44 9.67 -10.66
C GLY A 198 2.35 8.33 -11.39
N TRP A 199 1.81 7.31 -10.73
CA TRP A 199 1.69 5.96 -11.30
C TRP A 199 0.49 5.80 -12.25
N ASP A 200 -0.49 6.68 -12.17
CA ASP A 200 -1.67 6.74 -13.03
C ASP A 200 -1.33 6.97 -14.51
N THR A 201 -0.19 7.60 -14.80
CA THR A 201 0.28 7.83 -16.17
C THR A 201 0.71 6.54 -16.89
N ILE A 202 0.93 5.44 -16.15
CA ILE A 202 1.35 4.14 -16.70
C ILE A 202 0.17 3.40 -17.36
N LEU A 203 -1.06 3.89 -17.18
CA LEU A 203 -2.28 3.13 -17.48
C LEU A 203 -2.63 2.97 -18.95
N ASP A 204 -2.22 3.87 -19.83
CA ASP A 204 -2.60 3.80 -21.24
C ASP A 204 -1.91 2.61 -21.91
N ARG A 205 -2.63 1.47 -21.92
CA ARG A 205 -2.29 0.20 -22.57
C ARG A 205 -1.28 -0.68 -21.83
N TYR A 206 -1.18 -0.63 -20.50
CA TYR A 206 -0.25 -1.52 -19.78
C TYR A 206 -0.60 -3.02 -19.90
N PHE A 207 -1.89 -3.36 -19.79
CA PHE A 207 -2.40 -4.73 -19.91
C PHE A 207 -3.27 -4.88 -21.15
N LYS A 208 -3.17 -6.01 -21.85
CA LYS A 208 -4.00 -6.32 -23.02
C LYS A 208 -5.42 -6.73 -22.61
N GLY A 209 -6.40 -6.25 -23.37
CA GLY A 209 -7.80 -6.60 -23.19
C GLY A 209 -8.50 -5.85 -22.05
N ASN A 210 -9.77 -6.19 -21.82
CA ASN A 210 -10.60 -5.52 -20.82
C ASN A 210 -10.39 -6.11 -19.42
N LEU A 211 -9.25 -5.78 -18.79
CA LEU A 211 -9.00 -6.10 -17.39
C LEU A 211 -9.95 -5.32 -16.46
N ALA A 212 -10.45 -4.14 -16.86
CA ALA A 212 -11.28 -3.28 -16.01
C ALA A 212 -12.55 -3.98 -15.53
N GLY A 213 -13.23 -4.72 -16.41
CA GLY A 213 -14.45 -5.47 -16.05
C GLY A 213 -14.22 -6.68 -15.14
N LYS A 214 -12.97 -7.15 -15.02
CA LYS A 214 -12.63 -8.37 -14.26
C LYS A 214 -11.92 -8.09 -12.92
N ILE A 215 -11.32 -6.92 -12.73
CA ILE A 215 -10.53 -6.58 -11.53
C ILE A 215 -11.29 -6.81 -10.23
N SER A 216 -12.56 -6.40 -10.17
CA SER A 216 -13.38 -6.55 -8.96
C SER A 216 -13.47 -8.00 -8.48
N ARG A 217 -13.38 -8.98 -9.39
CA ARG A 217 -13.46 -10.42 -9.11
C ARG A 217 -12.12 -11.06 -8.76
N ILE A 218 -11.00 -10.38 -9.01
CA ILE A 218 -9.66 -10.93 -8.76
C ILE A 218 -9.50 -11.26 -7.28
N ARG A 219 -8.93 -12.42 -6.98
CA ARG A 219 -8.59 -12.84 -5.62
C ARG A 219 -7.10 -12.88 -5.41
N THR A 220 -6.37 -13.38 -6.40
CA THR A 220 -4.93 -13.35 -6.38
C THR A 220 -4.37 -12.89 -7.72
N THR A 221 -3.23 -12.24 -7.66
CA THR A 221 -2.43 -11.92 -8.85
C THR A 221 -0.98 -12.26 -8.56
N THR A 222 -0.41 -13.10 -9.40
CA THR A 222 0.98 -13.56 -9.29
C THR A 222 1.80 -12.97 -10.42
N PHE A 223 2.90 -12.34 -10.05
CA PHE A 223 3.89 -11.73 -10.93
C PHE A 223 5.17 -12.55 -10.84
N LYS A 224 5.71 -12.99 -11.98
CA LYS A 224 6.92 -13.81 -12.04
C LYS A 224 7.95 -13.13 -12.92
N LYS A 225 9.16 -12.94 -12.39
CA LYS A 225 10.28 -12.36 -13.15
C LYS A 225 10.67 -13.20 -14.37
N ALA A 226 10.49 -14.53 -14.28
CA ALA A 226 10.75 -15.46 -15.38
C ALA A 226 9.78 -15.32 -16.57
N ASN A 227 8.61 -14.70 -16.39
CA ASN A 227 7.63 -14.46 -17.45
C ASN A 227 7.13 -13.00 -17.40
N PRO A 228 7.95 -12.03 -17.80
CA PRO A 228 7.64 -10.60 -17.66
C PRO A 228 6.52 -10.12 -18.61
N HIS A 229 6.12 -10.95 -19.57
CA HIS A 229 5.06 -10.62 -20.53
C HIS A 229 3.66 -11.05 -20.07
N HIS A 230 3.55 -11.73 -18.92
CA HIS A 230 2.27 -12.21 -18.42
C HIS A 230 2.16 -12.04 -16.90
N ILE A 231 0.96 -11.73 -16.45
CA ILE A 231 0.55 -11.90 -15.05
C ILE A 231 -0.45 -13.05 -14.94
N GLU A 232 -0.41 -13.77 -13.84
CA GLU A 232 -1.34 -14.87 -13.56
C GLU A 232 -2.40 -14.38 -12.58
N VAL A 233 -3.68 -14.44 -12.96
CA VAL A 233 -4.80 -13.98 -12.16
C VAL A 233 -5.69 -15.15 -11.79
N LYS A 234 -6.08 -15.25 -10.51
CA LYS A 234 -7.14 -16.17 -10.06
C LYS A 234 -8.33 -15.39 -9.51
N TYR A 235 -9.51 -15.93 -9.75
CA TYR A 235 -10.79 -15.39 -9.25
C TYR A 235 -11.31 -16.12 -8.00
N SER A 236 -10.53 -17.07 -7.48
CA SER A 236 -10.79 -17.82 -6.26
C SER A 236 -9.53 -17.93 -5.42
N MET A 237 -9.69 -18.09 -4.11
CA MET A 237 -8.61 -18.38 -3.17
C MET A 237 -8.28 -19.88 -3.09
N LYS A 238 -9.04 -20.75 -3.78
CA LYS A 238 -8.76 -22.19 -3.84
C LYS A 238 -7.39 -22.46 -4.45
N VAL A 239 -6.69 -23.44 -3.90
CA VAL A 239 -5.37 -23.84 -4.38
C VAL A 239 -5.49 -24.38 -5.81
N GLU A 240 -6.47 -25.26 -6.05
CA GLU A 240 -6.71 -25.87 -7.37
C GLU A 240 -7.37 -24.94 -8.40
N ALA A 241 -7.77 -23.72 -8.01
CA ALA A 241 -8.43 -22.82 -8.96
C ALA A 241 -7.51 -22.49 -10.15
N GLU A 242 -8.09 -22.56 -11.35
CA GLU A 242 -7.42 -22.20 -12.59
C GLU A 242 -6.97 -20.74 -12.57
N SER A 243 -5.81 -20.49 -13.19
CA SER A 243 -5.25 -19.16 -13.38
C SER A 243 -5.44 -18.72 -14.83
N GLU A 244 -5.98 -17.52 -15.01
CA GLU A 244 -6.00 -16.82 -16.31
C GLU A 244 -4.67 -16.07 -16.48
N LYS A 245 -4.02 -16.23 -17.65
CA LYS A 245 -2.83 -15.46 -18.01
C LYS A 245 -3.24 -14.19 -18.74
N ILE A 246 -2.77 -13.04 -18.26
CA ILE A 246 -3.06 -11.73 -18.85
C ILE A 246 -1.76 -11.15 -19.40
N GLU A 247 -1.77 -10.80 -20.69
CA GLU A 247 -0.61 -10.26 -21.39
C GLU A 247 -0.31 -8.81 -20.96
N VAL A 248 0.96 -8.53 -20.70
CA VAL A 248 1.49 -7.21 -20.37
C VAL A 248 2.10 -6.60 -21.64
N ILE A 249 1.57 -5.46 -22.08
CA ILE A 249 2.02 -4.75 -23.28
C ILE A 249 2.99 -3.62 -22.92
N GLY A 250 2.82 -2.99 -21.75
CA GLY A 250 3.54 -1.79 -21.38
C GLY A 250 5.06 -1.99 -21.23
N LYS A 251 5.84 -1.33 -22.10
CA LYS A 251 7.27 -1.07 -21.88
C LYS A 251 7.39 0.14 -20.95
N GLY A 252 7.55 -0.11 -19.66
CA GLY A 252 7.40 0.93 -18.65
C GLY A 252 8.57 1.90 -18.56
N GLU A 253 8.46 3.09 -19.14
CA GLU A 253 9.21 4.27 -18.68
C GLU A 253 8.40 4.99 -17.59
N LEU A 254 9.07 5.45 -16.53
CA LEU A 254 8.48 6.36 -15.53
C LEU A 254 8.65 7.76 -16.11
N ILE A 255 7.57 8.53 -16.26
CA ILE A 255 7.69 9.96 -16.56
C ILE A 255 8.19 10.64 -15.27
N PRO A 256 9.17 11.55 -15.33
CA PRO A 256 9.68 12.21 -14.14
C PRO A 256 8.57 12.95 -13.38
N LYS A 257 8.74 13.02 -12.06
CA LYS A 257 7.87 13.63 -11.03
C LYS A 257 6.88 14.66 -11.60
N VAL A 258 5.60 14.48 -11.28
CA VAL A 258 4.54 15.46 -11.56
C VAL A 258 4.98 16.81 -10.98
N ASN A 259 5.46 17.70 -11.85
CA ASN A 259 5.91 19.02 -11.47
C ASN A 259 4.66 19.91 -11.35
N LEU A 260 3.98 19.84 -10.19
CA LEU A 260 2.83 20.70 -9.86
C LEU A 260 3.15 22.21 -9.92
N GLN A 261 4.43 22.59 -10.07
CA GLN A 261 4.80 23.97 -10.40
C GLN A 261 4.18 24.45 -11.71
N ILE A 262 3.91 23.57 -12.69
CA ILE A 262 3.30 23.96 -13.97
C ILE A 262 1.83 24.34 -13.77
N GLU A 263 1.08 23.62 -12.93
CA GLU A 263 -0.31 24.00 -12.60
C GLU A 263 -0.38 25.31 -11.79
N ILE A 264 0.56 25.54 -10.87
CA ILE A 264 0.63 26.80 -10.11
C ILE A 264 1.03 27.97 -11.02
N ALA A 265 1.92 27.78 -11.99
CA ALA A 265 2.27 28.80 -12.97
C ALA A 265 1.08 29.14 -13.89
N TYR A 266 0.34 28.12 -14.34
CA TYR A 266 -0.86 28.29 -15.16
C TYR A 266 -2.00 28.99 -14.38
N PHE A 267 -2.14 28.71 -13.09
CA PHE A 267 -3.09 29.41 -12.22
C PHE A 267 -2.66 30.84 -11.90
N LYS A 268 -1.36 31.10 -11.70
CA LYS A 268 -0.83 32.45 -11.46
C LYS A 268 -0.99 33.36 -12.68
N GLU A 269 -0.78 32.85 -13.90
CA GLU A 269 -1.05 33.62 -15.13
C GLU A 269 -2.54 33.95 -15.30
N LYS A 270 -3.44 33.03 -14.94
CA LYS A 270 -4.89 33.26 -15.01
C LYS A 270 -5.36 34.29 -13.98
N ILE A 271 -4.82 34.27 -12.77
CA ILE A 271 -5.14 35.26 -11.72
C ILE A 271 -4.60 36.65 -12.09
N PHE A 272 -3.39 36.74 -12.68
CA PHE A 272 -2.83 38.02 -13.14
C PHE A 272 -3.59 38.64 -14.33
N ARG A 273 -4.28 37.84 -15.16
CA ARG A 273 -5.15 38.35 -16.22
C ARG A 273 -6.50 38.87 -15.73
N PHE A 274 -6.99 38.39 -14.57
CA PHE A 274 -8.24 38.87 -13.97
C PHE A 274 -8.06 40.08 -13.04
N GLY A 275 -6.85 40.33 -12.52
CA GLY A 275 -6.53 41.49 -11.68
C GLY A 275 -6.26 42.81 -12.41
N LYS A 276 -6.49 42.88 -13.73
CA LYS A 276 -6.32 44.10 -14.55
C LYS A 276 -7.63 44.73 -15.03
N ILE A 277 -8.76 44.23 -14.54
CA ILE A 277 -10.10 44.80 -14.76
C ILE A 277 -10.77 44.97 -13.38
N MET A 278 -10.21 45.86 -12.58
CA MET A 278 -10.92 46.56 -11.50
C MET A 278 -10.11 47.80 -11.12
#